data_AF-A0AAW8BVV3-F1
#
_entry.id   AF-A0AAW8BVV3-F1
#
_cell.length_a   1.000
_cell.length_b   1.000
_cell.length_c   1.000
_cell.angle_alpha   90.00
_cell.angle_beta   90.00
_cell.angle_gamma   90.00
#
_symmetry.space_group_name_H-M   'P 1'
#
loop_
_entity.id
_entity.type
_entity.pdbx_description
1 polymer ?
#
loop_
_entity_poly.entity_id
_entity_poly.type
_entity_poly.pdbx_seq_one_letter_code
_entity_poly.pdbx_strand_id
1 'polypeptide(L)'
;MSTANAERTTVGLVLMKSDEAQATWEYVKEQCPDIRVQDRGTFLLFETEGTIRIPLDEVSDYLGRPMPMSRFLVSMTSYYGRAHVEDDAFVVTTEMSQLSPPVF
;
A
#
# COMPACT_ATOMS: atom_id res chain seq x y z
N MET A 1 4.22 -8.31 35.85
CA MET A 1 3.75 -7.30 34.87
C MET A 1 3.84 -7.92 33.49
N SER A 2 2.70 -8.34 32.94
CA SER A 2 2.63 -8.81 31.55
C SER A 2 2.72 -7.58 30.66
N THR A 3 3.77 -7.46 29.86
CA THR A 3 3.81 -6.51 28.75
C THR A 3 2.76 -6.96 27.74
N ALA A 4 1.58 -6.34 27.79
CA ALA A 4 0.60 -6.47 26.72
C ALA A 4 1.32 -6.11 25.41
N ASN A 5 1.43 -7.10 24.53
CA ASN A 5 1.97 -6.94 23.20
C ASN A 5 1.02 -5.97 22.49
N ALA A 6 1.36 -4.67 22.43
CA ALA A 6 0.55 -3.71 21.68
C ALA A 6 0.57 -4.19 20.22
N GLU A 7 -0.57 -4.69 19.75
CA GLU A 7 -0.70 -5.15 18.37
C GLU A 7 -0.33 -3.97 17.48
N ARG A 8 0.76 -4.12 16.71
CA ARG A 8 1.18 -3.08 15.78
C ARG A 8 0.15 -3.03 14.66
N THR A 9 -0.66 -1.98 14.67
CA THR A 9 -1.65 -1.68 13.64
C THR A 9 -1.06 -0.95 12.44
N THR A 10 0.21 -0.57 12.52
CA THR A 10 0.92 0.11 11.44
C THR A 10 1.15 -0.86 10.28
N VAL A 11 0.77 -0.43 9.08
CA VAL A 11 1.09 -1.08 7.82
C VAL A 11 2.00 -0.21 6.99
N GLY A 12 2.75 -0.83 6.09
CA GLY A 12 3.62 -0.11 5.19
C GLY A 12 3.76 -0.74 3.83
N LEU A 13 3.99 0.14 2.86
CA LEU A 13 4.22 -0.17 1.46
C LEU A 13 5.51 0.54 1.03
N VAL A 14 6.38 -0.17 0.33
CA VAL A 14 7.67 0.34 -0.14
C VAL A 14 7.70 0.29 -1.65
N LEU A 15 7.85 1.46 -2.28
CA LEU A 15 7.99 1.59 -3.72
C LEU A 15 9.40 2.08 -4.06
N MET A 16 10.08 1.40 -4.97
CA MET A 16 11.32 1.90 -5.56
C MET A 16 11.05 3.16 -6.37
N LYS A 17 11.92 4.16 -6.26
CA LYS A 17 11.74 5.40 -7.01
C LYS A 17 11.72 5.14 -8.50
N SER A 18 10.66 5.64 -9.12
CA SER A 18 10.25 5.46 -10.51
C SER A 18 9.16 6.48 -10.79
N ASP A 19 8.79 6.67 -12.06
CA ASP A 19 7.64 7.50 -12.42
C ASP A 19 6.36 6.97 -11.73
N GLU A 20 6.23 5.65 -11.65
CA GLU A 20 5.10 4.97 -11.02
C GLU A 20 5.00 5.26 -9.51
N ALA A 21 6.13 5.22 -8.81
CA ALA A 21 6.18 5.54 -7.39
C ALA A 21 5.92 7.03 -7.13
N GLN A 22 6.39 7.91 -8.03
CA GLN A 22 6.16 9.35 -7.95
C GLN A 22 4.67 9.68 -8.14
N ALA A 23 4.03 9.12 -9.16
CA ALA A 23 2.59 9.28 -9.38
C ALA A 23 1.77 8.76 -8.19
N THR A 24 2.17 7.62 -7.61
CA THR A 24 1.52 7.09 -6.40
C THR A 24 1.69 8.03 -5.20
N TRP A 25 2.87 8.64 -5.03
CA TRP A 25 3.08 9.64 -3.98
C TRP A 25 2.22 10.88 -4.18
N GLU A 26 2.11 11.39 -5.41
CA GLU A 26 1.28 12.55 -5.72
C GLU A 26 -0.20 12.29 -5.41
N TYR A 27 -0.73 11.14 -5.86
CA TYR A 27 -2.07 10.68 -5.51
C TYR A 27 -2.26 10.60 -3.99
N VAL A 28 -1.36 9.90 -3.28
CA VAL A 28 -1.47 9.71 -1.82
C VAL A 28 -1.43 11.05 -1.08
N LYS A 29 -0.55 11.96 -1.49
CA LYS A 29 -0.40 13.26 -0.84
C LYS A 29 -1.65 14.13 -0.98
N GLU A 30 -2.39 14.00 -2.08
CA GLU A 30 -3.59 14.79 -2.33
C GLU A 30 -4.85 14.13 -1.76
N GLN A 31 -5.00 12.82 -1.94
CA GLN A 31 -6.25 12.10 -1.66
C GLN A 31 -6.25 11.34 -0.34
N CYS A 32 -5.07 11.01 0.20
CA CYS A 32 -4.91 10.14 1.37
C CYS A 32 -4.03 10.81 2.45
N PRO A 33 -4.49 11.90 3.09
CA PRO A 33 -3.67 12.69 4.02
C PRO A 33 -3.18 11.93 5.25
N ASP A 34 -3.84 10.82 5.61
CA ASP A 34 -3.49 9.97 6.75
C ASP A 34 -2.33 9.00 6.45
N ILE A 35 -1.90 8.89 5.18
CA ILE A 35 -0.74 8.09 4.81
C ILE A 35 0.51 8.97 4.85
N ARG A 36 1.42 8.65 5.77
CA ARG A 36 2.71 9.30 5.86
C ARG A 36 3.64 8.73 4.79
N VAL A 37 4.16 9.58 3.92
CA VAL A 37 5.18 9.23 2.93
C VAL A 37 6.56 9.74 3.36
N GLN A 38 7.55 8.86 3.35
CA GLN A 38 8.95 9.17 3.68
C GLN A 38 9.83 8.86 2.47
N ASP A 39 10.60 9.86 2.03
CA ASP A 39 11.67 9.67 1.07
C ASP A 39 12.91 9.08 1.77
N ARG A 40 13.32 7.88 1.35
CA ARG A 40 14.47 7.16 1.90
C ARG A 40 15.63 7.07 0.90
N GLY A 41 15.72 8.03 -0.01
CA GLY A 41 16.77 8.11 -1.03
C GLY A 41 16.38 7.37 -2.30
N THR A 42 16.51 6.04 -2.32
CA THR A 42 16.22 5.22 -3.52
C THR A 42 14.80 4.66 -3.56
N PHE A 43 14.04 4.80 -2.47
CA PHE A 43 12.66 4.32 -2.36
C PHE A 43 11.81 5.29 -1.54
N LEU A 44 10.49 5.15 -1.68
CA LEU A 44 9.47 5.81 -0.91
C LEU A 44 8.83 4.80 0.04
N LEU A 45 8.64 5.21 1.29
CA LEU A 45 7.98 4.42 2.33
C LEU A 45 6.66 5.09 2.68
N PHE A 46 5.56 4.39 2.42
CA PHE A 46 4.20 4.78 2.76
C PHE A 46 3.80 4.04 4.03
N GLU A 47 3.35 4.76 5.06
CA GLU A 47 2.93 4.17 6.34
C GLU A 47 1.64 4.81 6.83
N THR A 48 0.74 3.99 7.36
CA THR A 48 -0.46 4.44 8.06
C THR A 48 -0.90 3.38 9.06
N GLU A 49 -1.95 3.66 9.82
CA GLU A 49 -2.58 2.69 10.71
C GLU A 49 -3.74 1.99 9.97
N GLY A 50 -3.84 0.67 10.12
CA GLY A 50 -4.93 -0.12 9.53
C GLY A 50 -4.66 -0.56 8.10
N THR A 51 -4.96 0.28 7.12
CA THR A 51 -5.00 -0.11 5.70
C THR A 51 -4.43 0.95 4.75
N ILE A 52 -3.59 0.51 3.82
CA ILE A 52 -3.19 1.25 2.61
C ILE A 52 -3.93 0.62 1.44
N ARG A 53 -4.73 1.41 0.71
CA ARG A 53 -5.37 1.02 -0.55
C ARG A 53 -4.90 1.96 -1.65
N ILE A 54 -4.26 1.42 -2.68
CA ILE A 54 -3.77 2.17 -3.83
C ILE A 54 -4.66 1.82 -5.05
N PRO A 55 -5.66 2.65 -5.39
CA PRO A 55 -6.46 2.48 -6.60
C PRO A 55 -5.63 2.85 -7.83
N LEU A 56 -5.46 1.91 -8.74
CA LEU A 56 -4.53 2.05 -9.85
C LEU A 56 -5.07 2.88 -11.01
N ASP A 57 -6.40 2.92 -11.18
CA ASP A 57 -7.04 3.81 -12.14
C ASP A 57 -6.82 5.28 -11.77
N GLU A 58 -6.99 5.64 -10.49
CA GLU A 58 -6.70 6.98 -10.00
C GLU A 58 -5.21 7.33 -10.17
N VAL A 59 -4.30 6.42 -9.80
CA VAL A 59 -2.86 6.65 -10.00
C VAL A 59 -2.51 6.79 -11.49
N SER A 60 -3.29 6.19 -12.41
CA SER A 60 -3.06 6.33 -13.85
C SER A 60 -3.26 7.77 -14.32
N ASP A 61 -4.18 8.52 -13.71
CA ASP A 61 -4.41 9.94 -14.03
C ASP A 61 -3.20 10.80 -13.65
N TYR A 62 -2.58 10.52 -12.50
CA TYR A 62 -1.34 11.17 -12.07
C TYR A 62 -0.13 10.74 -12.92
N LEU A 63 -0.07 9.47 -13.32
CA LEU A 63 1.01 8.94 -14.15
C LEU A 63 0.94 9.41 -15.60
N GLY A 64 -0.25 9.77 -16.09
CA GLY A 64 -0.50 10.13 -17.50
C GLY A 64 -0.45 8.94 -18.47
N ARG A 65 -0.46 7.71 -17.97
CA ARG A 65 -0.54 6.45 -18.74
C ARG A 65 -1.12 5.34 -17.88
N PRO A 66 -1.63 4.24 -18.47
CA PRO A 66 -2.19 3.14 -17.69
C PRO A 66 -1.22 2.57 -16.67
N MET A 67 -1.71 2.40 -15.44
CA MET A 67 -1.06 1.71 -14.34
C MET A 67 -1.74 0.35 -14.10
N PRO A 68 -1.50 -0.68 -14.91
CA PRO A 68 -2.00 -2.01 -14.58
C PRO A 68 -1.29 -2.56 -13.33
N MET A 69 -1.93 -3.49 -12.62
CA MET A 69 -1.34 -4.16 -11.45
C MET A 69 0.05 -4.73 -11.74
N SER A 70 0.27 -5.31 -12.92
CA SER A 70 1.58 -5.82 -13.33
C SER A 70 2.68 -4.76 -13.36
N ARG A 71 2.36 -3.52 -13.75
CA ARG A 71 3.30 -2.38 -13.73
C ARG A 71 3.54 -1.90 -12.30
N PHE A 72 2.48 -1.78 -11.50
CA PHE A 72 2.61 -1.39 -10.10
C PHE A 72 3.50 -2.36 -9.31
N LEU A 73 3.35 -3.66 -9.54
CA LEU A 73 4.15 -4.69 -8.87
C LEU A 73 5.64 -4.69 -9.30
N VAL A 74 6.00 -4.03 -10.40
CA VAL A 74 7.42 -3.85 -10.79
C VAL A 74 8.11 -2.80 -9.91
N SER A 75 7.39 -1.75 -9.48
CA SER A 75 7.95 -0.71 -8.60
C SER A 75 7.78 -1.07 -7.12
N MET A 76 6.83 -1.93 -6.76
CA MET A 76 6.64 -2.42 -5.40
C MET A 76 7.79 -3.36 -4.99
N THR A 77 8.49 -3.00 -3.91
CA THR A 77 9.66 -3.76 -3.43
C THR A 77 9.39 -4.56 -2.17
N SER A 78 8.58 -4.03 -1.26
CA SER A 78 8.27 -4.67 0.01
C SER A 78 7.00 -4.08 0.61
N TYR A 79 6.43 -4.80 1.56
CA TYR A 79 5.33 -4.34 2.40
C TYR A 79 5.45 -5.00 3.78
N TYR A 80 4.80 -4.40 4.77
CA TYR A 80 4.54 -5.05 6.05
C TYR A 80 3.07 -4.86 6.43
N GLY A 81 2.43 -5.96 6.83
CA GLY A 81 0.98 -6.11 6.79
C GLY A 81 0.61 -7.29 5.90
N ARG A 82 -0.67 -7.41 5.55
CA ARG A 82 -1.21 -8.45 4.67
C ARG A 82 -1.59 -7.82 3.35
N ALA A 83 -0.91 -8.21 2.29
CA ALA A 83 -1.18 -7.71 0.95
C ALA A 83 -2.20 -8.60 0.22
N HIS A 84 -3.11 -7.97 -0.51
CA HIS A 84 -3.96 -8.63 -1.49
C HIS A 84 -4.26 -7.68 -2.65
N VAL A 85 -4.82 -8.24 -3.72
CA VAL A 85 -5.19 -7.51 -4.93
C VAL A 85 -6.71 -7.52 -5.02
N GLU A 86 -7.28 -6.33 -5.24
CA GLU A 86 -8.65 -6.12 -5.71
C GLU A 86 -8.63 -5.90 -7.23
N ASP A 87 -9.79 -5.84 -7.88
CA ASP A 87 -9.88 -5.66 -9.33
C ASP A 87 -9.23 -4.34 -9.79
N ASP A 88 -9.31 -3.28 -8.98
CA ASP A 88 -8.85 -1.91 -9.28
C ASP A 88 -7.73 -1.42 -8.35
N ALA A 89 -7.34 -2.19 -7.32
CA ALA A 89 -6.45 -1.69 -6.27
C ALA A 89 -5.47 -2.72 -5.71
N PHE A 90 -4.32 -2.22 -5.26
CA PHE A 90 -3.40 -2.96 -4.39
C PHE A 90 -3.64 -2.57 -2.92
N VAL A 91 -3.83 -3.55 -2.05
CA VAL A 91 -4.20 -3.31 -0.64
C VAL A 91 -3.20 -3.95 0.30
N VAL A 92 -2.75 -3.20 1.31
CA VAL A 92 -1.98 -3.71 2.46
C VAL A 92 -2.76 -3.38 3.72
N THR A 93 -3.15 -4.40 4.49
CA THR A 93 -3.99 -4.23 5.69
C THR A 93 -3.51 -5.06 6.88
N THR A 94 -3.90 -4.68 8.09
CA THR A 94 -3.76 -5.53 9.27
C THR A 94 -4.87 -6.56 9.41
N GLU A 95 -5.99 -6.37 8.70
CA GLU A 95 -7.15 -7.24 8.78
C GLU A 95 -6.84 -8.67 8.29
N MET A 96 -7.24 -9.65 9.09
CA MET A 96 -7.16 -11.05 8.69
C MET A 96 -8.32 -11.37 7.75
N SER A 97 -8.07 -11.39 6.44
CA SER A 97 -8.98 -12.05 5.51
C SER A 97 -9.14 -13.50 5.94
N GLN A 98 -10.37 -13.92 6.22
CA GLN A 98 -10.67 -15.11 6.99
C GLN A 98 -10.14 -16.39 6.32
N LEU A 99 -9.24 -17.11 7.02
CA LEU A 99 -9.24 -18.57 6.95
C LEU A 99 -10.42 -19.09 7.78
N SER A 100 -11.65 -18.80 7.33
CA SER A 100 -12.80 -19.52 7.85
C SER A 100 -12.79 -20.90 7.20
N PRO A 101 -12.71 -22.00 7.96
CA PRO A 101 -12.84 -23.32 7.36
C PRO A 101 -14.19 -23.40 6.65
N PRO A 102 -14.28 -24.07 5.49
CA PRO A 102 -15.56 -24.33 4.85
C PRO A 102 -16.49 -24.99 5.86
N VAL A 103 -17.67 -24.40 6.05
CA VAL A 103 -18.73 -25.00 6.85
C VAL A 103 -19.26 -26.18 6.02
N PHE A 104 -18.85 -27.40 6.39
CA PHE A 104 -19.40 -28.65 5.85
C PHE A 104 -20.62 -29.08 6.66
#